data_AF-A0A952N523-F1
#
_entry.id   AF-A0A952N523-F1
#
_cell.length_a   1.000
_cell.length_b   1.000
_cell.length_c   1.000
_cell.angle_alpha   90.00
_cell.angle_beta   90.00
_cell.angle_gamma   90.00
#
_symmetry.space_group_name_H-M   'P 1'
#
loop_
_entity.id
_entity.type
_entity.pdbx_description
1 polymer ?
#
loop_
_entity_poly.entity_id
_entity_poly.type
_entity_poly.pdbx_seq_one_letter_code
_entity_poly.pdbx_strand_id
1 'polypeptide(L)'
;MIRTWVGVYKKLRSSTVEPVLGTLINFGGMGRIQTRGIKNANKYMIGAAIAYNLKKWQNYVPKTRKAALKAMEREVTAFSKILSSSLFYLRYTKRKFSLSIF
;
A
#
# COMPACT_ATOMS: atom_id res chain seq x y z
N MET A 1 31.31 -19.34 -5.73
CA MET A 1 29.93 -19.24 -5.21
C MET A 1 29.69 -18.11 -4.20
N ILE A 2 30.72 -17.49 -3.59
CA ILE A 2 30.56 -16.42 -2.57
C ILE A 2 30.37 -15.00 -3.17
N ARG A 3 30.88 -14.73 -4.38
CA ARG A 3 30.82 -13.39 -5.02
C ARG A 3 29.39 -12.90 -5.36
N THR A 4 28.43 -13.80 -5.56
CA THR A 4 27.06 -13.43 -5.96
C THR A 4 26.24 -12.88 -4.79
N TRP A 5 26.40 -13.43 -3.59
CA TRP A 5 25.64 -13.02 -2.41
C TRP A 5 26.01 -11.62 -1.95
N VAL A 6 27.28 -11.24 -1.98
CA VAL A 6 27.74 -9.89 -1.59
C VAL A 6 27.09 -8.81 -2.46
N GLY A 7 26.99 -9.03 -3.77
CA GLY A 7 26.33 -8.10 -4.69
C GLY A 7 24.83 -7.97 -4.43
N VAL A 8 24.17 -9.09 -4.14
CA VAL A 8 22.73 -9.13 -3.81
C VAL A 8 22.44 -8.37 -2.50
N TYR A 9 23.21 -8.60 -1.44
CA TYR A 9 23.03 -7.90 -0.17
C TYR A 9 23.31 -6.39 -0.27
N LYS A 10 24.30 -5.98 -1.07
CA LYS A 10 24.58 -4.57 -1.33
C LYS A 10 23.40 -3.88 -2.04
N LYS A 11 22.84 -4.54 -3.06
CA LYS A 11 21.68 -4.04 -3.81
C LYS A 11 20.41 -3.98 -2.95
N LEU A 12 20.17 -4.98 -2.11
CA LEU A 12 19.03 -4.98 -1.18
C LEU A 12 19.11 -3.83 -0.18
N ARG A 13 20.31 -3.59 0.39
CA ARG A 13 20.51 -2.45 1.29
C ARG A 13 20.29 -1.14 0.55
N SER A 14 20.96 -0.91 -0.58
CA SER A 14 20.80 0.36 -1.33
C SER A 14 19.35 0.63 -1.72
N SER A 15 18.62 -0.40 -2.16
CA SER A 15 17.19 -0.31 -2.50
C SER A 15 16.29 0.16 -1.34
N THR A 16 16.75 0.01 -0.09
CA THR A 16 15.98 0.38 1.10
C THR A 16 16.47 1.69 1.73
N VAL A 17 17.77 1.99 1.67
CA VAL A 17 18.32 3.22 2.28
C VAL A 17 18.27 4.43 1.35
N GLU A 18 18.45 4.26 0.03
CA GLU A 18 18.34 5.36 -0.94
C GLU A 18 16.97 6.05 -0.96
N PRO A 19 15.82 5.33 -0.95
CA PRO A 19 14.52 6.00 -0.93
C PRO A 19 14.27 6.75 0.40
N VAL A 20 14.81 6.26 1.52
CA VAL A 20 14.68 6.95 2.82
C VAL A 20 15.50 8.23 2.84
N LEU A 21 16.75 8.19 2.39
CA LEU A 21 17.61 9.37 2.28
C LEU A 21 17.04 10.41 1.30
N GLY A 22 16.56 9.97 0.14
CA GLY A 22 15.88 10.86 -0.81
C GLY A 22 14.62 11.51 -0.22
N THR A 23 13.86 10.76 0.58
CA THR A 23 12.68 11.31 1.28
C THR A 23 13.08 12.37 2.31
N LEU A 24 14.13 12.11 3.09
CA LEU A 24 14.61 13.05 4.10
C LEU A 24 15.20 14.33 3.48
N ILE A 25 15.91 14.21 2.35
CA ILE A 25 16.48 15.37 1.63
C ILE A 25 15.38 16.23 1.01
N ASN A 26 14.41 15.62 0.32
CA ASN A 26 13.39 16.35 -0.44
C ASN A 26 12.19 16.79 0.41
N PHE A 27 11.70 15.94 1.31
CA PHE A 27 10.50 16.19 2.12
C PHE A 27 10.81 16.46 3.60
N GLY A 28 11.93 15.92 4.12
CA GLY A 28 12.42 16.21 5.47
C GLY A 28 13.27 17.47 5.58
N GLY A 29 13.47 18.20 4.46
CA GLY A 29 14.20 19.46 4.43
C GLY A 29 15.72 19.35 4.63
N MET A 30 16.30 18.14 4.69
CA MET A 30 17.73 17.95 4.95
C MET A 30 18.64 18.65 3.93
N GLY A 31 18.21 18.79 2.67
CA GLY A 31 18.99 19.47 1.63
C GLY A 31 19.00 20.99 1.71
N ARG A 32 18.16 21.59 2.58
CA ARG A 32 17.98 23.06 2.69
C ARG A 32 18.28 23.60 4.09
N ILE A 33 18.83 22.75 4.97
CA ILE A 33 19.16 23.11 6.35
C ILE A 33 20.46 23.91 6.39
N GLN A 34 20.34 25.17 6.80
CA GLN A 34 21.46 26.10 6.91
C GLN A 34 22.02 26.06 8.35
N THR A 35 22.71 24.99 8.71
CA THR A 35 23.33 24.85 10.04
C THR A 35 24.84 24.93 9.98
N ARG A 36 25.43 25.70 10.89
CA ARG A 36 26.88 25.73 11.08
C ARG A 36 27.31 24.54 11.96
N GLY A 37 28.24 23.74 11.43
CA GLY A 37 28.87 22.62 12.14
C GLY A 37 28.09 21.31 12.11
N ILE A 38 28.83 20.19 12.06
CA ILE A 38 28.26 18.84 11.92
C ILE A 38 27.37 18.43 13.09
N LYS A 39 27.67 18.92 14.30
CA LYS A 39 26.89 18.61 15.51
C LYS A 39 25.45 19.14 15.42
N ASN A 40 25.26 20.32 14.83
CA ASN A 40 23.95 20.90 14.65
C ASN A 40 23.21 20.19 13.51
N ALA A 41 23.87 19.95 12.37
CA ALA A 41 23.30 19.18 11.26
C ALA A 41 22.78 17.80 11.71
N ASN A 42 23.51 17.11 12.60
CA ASN A 42 23.10 15.82 13.15
C ASN A 42 21.76 15.90 13.92
N LYS A 43 21.53 16.96 14.70
CA LYS A 43 20.26 17.14 15.43
C LYS A 43 19.06 17.24 14.47
N TYR A 44 19.22 18.00 13.39
CA TYR A 44 18.17 18.12 12.37
C TYR A 44 17.95 16.81 11.61
N MET A 45 19.02 16.10 11.27
CA MET A 45 18.93 14.78 10.64
C MET A 45 18.14 13.81 11.51
N ILE A 46 18.41 13.76 12.82
CA ILE A 46 17.67 12.93 13.78
C ILE A 46 16.19 13.36 13.84
N GLY A 47 15.91 14.66 13.91
CA GLY A 47 14.54 15.18 13.89
C GLY A 47 13.77 14.79 12.63
N ALA A 48 14.39 14.93 11.46
CA ALA A 48 13.80 14.54 10.18
C ALA A 48 13.55 13.01 10.11
N ALA A 49 14.49 12.20 10.62
CA ALA A 49 14.33 10.74 10.69
C ALA A 49 13.18 10.33 11.61
N ILE A 50 13.03 11.00 12.76
CA ILE A 50 11.90 10.78 13.68
C ILE A 50 10.59 11.13 12.97
N ALA A 51 10.50 12.30 12.31
CA ALA A 51 9.29 12.72 11.60
C ALA A 51 8.90 11.73 10.47
N TYR A 52 9.87 11.23 9.71
CA TYR A 52 9.65 10.20 8.69
C TYR A 52 9.07 8.92 9.31
N ASN A 53 9.68 8.45 10.40
CA ASN A 53 9.21 7.25 11.09
C ASN A 53 7.81 7.44 11.66
N LEU A 54 7.51 8.58 12.29
CA LEU A 54 6.17 8.90 12.80
C LEU A 54 5.11 8.88 11.71
N LYS A 55 5.39 9.50 10.56
CA LYS A 55 4.49 9.46 9.39
C LYS A 55 4.26 8.02 8.89
N LYS A 56 5.29 7.17 8.94
CA LYS A 56 5.17 5.76 8.59
C LYS A 56 4.28 4.99 9.58
N TRP A 57 4.39 5.27 10.87
CA TRP A 57 3.54 4.68 11.91
C TRP A 57 2.08 5.11 11.79
N GLN A 58 1.82 6.39 11.49
CA GLN A 58 0.44 6.88 11.29
C GLN A 58 -0.26 6.21 10.10
N ASN A 59 0.47 5.93 9.03
CA ASN A 59 -0.07 5.27 7.83
C ASN A 59 -0.04 3.72 7.93
N TYR A 60 0.35 3.17 9.08
CA TYR A 60 0.45 1.74 9.25
C TYR A 60 -0.93 1.10 9.37
N VAL A 61 -1.29 0.28 8.38
CA VAL A 61 -2.47 -0.57 8.42
C VAL A 61 -2.03 -2.01 8.68
N PRO A 62 -2.42 -2.63 9.81
CA PRO A 62 -2.00 -3.97 10.15
C PRO A 62 -2.48 -4.98 9.09
N LYS A 63 -1.64 -6.00 8.82
CA LYS A 63 -1.91 -7.01 7.78
C LYS A 63 -3.21 -7.79 8.02
N THR A 64 -3.55 -8.00 9.29
CA THR A 64 -4.79 -8.66 9.73
C THR A 64 -6.03 -7.90 9.26
N ARG A 65 -6.03 -6.56 9.37
CA ARG A 65 -7.13 -5.70 8.88
C ARG A 65 -7.29 -5.80 7.37
N LYS A 66 -6.20 -5.84 6.61
CA LYS A 66 -6.26 -6.00 5.14
C LYS A 66 -6.82 -7.36 4.71
N ALA A 67 -6.46 -8.42 5.42
CA ALA A 67 -6.98 -9.76 5.16
C ALA A 67 -8.49 -9.85 5.45
N ALA A 68 -8.95 -9.25 6.55
CA ALA A 68 -10.37 -9.18 6.89
C ALA A 68 -11.17 -8.39 5.85
N LEU A 69 -10.69 -7.22 5.43
CA LEU A 69 -11.34 -6.42 4.37
C LEU A 69 -11.46 -7.23 3.06
N LYS A 70 -10.39 -7.91 2.67
CA LYS A 70 -10.40 -8.74 1.45
C LYS A 70 -11.32 -9.96 1.57
N ALA A 71 -11.47 -10.53 2.76
CA ALA A 71 -12.46 -11.58 3.01
C ALA A 71 -13.88 -11.02 2.87
N MET A 72 -14.18 -9.87 3.50
CA MET A 72 -15.49 -9.22 3.38
C MET A 72 -15.82 -8.82 1.94
N GLU A 73 -14.86 -8.29 1.16
CA GLU A 73 -15.03 -7.97 -0.25
C GLU A 73 -15.40 -9.20 -1.10
N ARG A 74 -14.84 -10.37 -0.79
CA ARG A 74 -15.18 -11.63 -1.47
C ARG A 74 -16.62 -12.04 -1.20
N GLU A 75 -17.07 -11.93 0.04
CA GLU A 75 -18.45 -12.24 0.40
C GLU A 75 -19.42 -11.30 -0.32
N VAL A 76 -19.19 -9.99 -0.26
CA VAL A 76 -20.06 -8.99 -0.91
C VAL A 76 -20.13 -9.20 -2.43
N THR A 77 -18.99 -9.54 -3.06
CA THR A 77 -18.95 -9.81 -4.51
C THR A 77 -19.58 -11.15 -4.90
N ALA A 78 -19.53 -12.16 -4.02
CA ALA A 78 -20.25 -13.42 -4.22
C ALA A 78 -21.76 -13.21 -4.16
N PHE A 79 -22.23 -12.47 -3.14
CA PHE A 79 -23.65 -12.11 -3.01
C PHE A 79 -24.16 -11.30 -4.21
N SER A 80 -23.42 -10.30 -4.69
CA SER A 80 -23.85 -9.48 -5.83
C SER A 80 -24.00 -10.29 -7.12
N LYS A 81 -23.13 -11.29 -7.34
CA LYS A 81 -23.22 -12.22 -8.47
C LYS A 81 -24.44 -13.14 -8.36
N ILE A 82 -24.71 -13.67 -7.17
CA ILE A 82 -25.89 -14.51 -6.93
C ILE A 82 -27.17 -13.72 -7.16
N LEU A 83 -27.26 -12.49 -6.67
CA LEU A 83 -28.42 -11.63 -6.89
C LEU A 83 -28.61 -11.30 -8.37
N SER A 84 -27.53 -10.93 -9.06
CA SER A 84 -27.56 -10.57 -10.48
C SER A 84 -27.99 -11.76 -11.36
N SER A 85 -27.49 -12.96 -11.07
CA SER A 85 -27.90 -14.19 -11.76
C SER A 85 -29.37 -14.54 -11.47
N SER A 86 -29.79 -14.47 -10.20
CA SER A 86 -31.18 -14.74 -9.80
C SER A 86 -32.17 -13.77 -10.48
N LEU A 87 -31.85 -12.47 -10.50
CA LEU A 87 -32.61 -11.44 -11.23
C LEU A 87 -32.67 -11.73 -12.74
N PHE A 88 -31.57 -12.15 -13.34
CA PHE A 88 -31.51 -12.52 -14.74
C PHE A 88 -32.43 -13.71 -15.07
N TYR A 89 -32.41 -14.77 -14.25
CA TYR A 89 -33.30 -15.92 -14.42
C TYR A 89 -34.78 -15.55 -14.25
N LEU A 90 -35.10 -14.73 -13.25
CA LEU A 90 -36.47 -14.25 -13.02
C LEU A 90 -36.97 -13.40 -14.21
N ARG A 91 -36.10 -12.56 -14.76
CA ARG A 91 -36.39 -11.78 -15.98
C ARG A 91 -36.56 -12.70 -17.21
N TYR A 92 -35.75 -13.74 -17.33
CA TYR A 92 -35.83 -14.71 -18.42
C TYR A 92 -37.15 -15.49 -18.39
N THR A 93 -37.57 -15.99 -17.22
CA THR A 93 -38.82 -16.75 -17.10
C THR A 93 -40.06 -15.88 -17.35
N LYS A 94 -40.07 -14.64 -16.87
CA LYS A 94 -41.15 -13.67 -17.15
C LYS A 94 -41.26 -13.38 -18.65
N ARG A 95 -40.13 -13.25 -19.35
CA ARG A 95 -40.09 -13.02 -20.80
C ARG A 95 -40.56 -14.23 -21.59
N LYS A 96 -40.11 -15.44 -21.24
CA LYS A 96 -40.50 -16.69 -21.90
C LYS A 96 -42.00 -16.97 -21.74
N PHE A 97 -42.55 -16.75 -20.55
CA PHE A 97 -43.99 -16.92 -20.30
C PHE A 97 -44.83 -15.94 -21.12
N SER A 98 -44.43 -14.66 -21.20
CA SER A 98 -45.10 -13.65 -22.04
C SER A 98 -45.12 -14.02 -23.53
N LEU A 99 -44.02 -14.57 -24.04
CA LEU A 99 -43.91 -15.03 -25.44
C LEU A 99 -44.66 -16.34 -25.73
N SER A 100 -45.06 -17.11 -24.72
CA SER A 100 -45.85 -18.34 -24.88
C SER A 100 -47.37 -18.12 -24.81
N ILE A 101 -47.80 -16.91 -24.44
CA ILE A 101 -49.22 -16.53 -24.30
C ILE A 101 -49.75 -15.87 -25.59
N PHE A 102 -48.87 -15.61 -26.57
CA PHE A 102 -49.19 -15.27 -27.96
C PHE A 102 -48.87 -16.46 -28.86
#